data_AF-A0A2V3ZS19-F1
#
_entry.id   AF-A0A2V3ZS19-F1
#
_cell.length_a   1.000
_cell.length_b   1.000
_cell.length_c   1.000
_cell.angle_alpha   90.00
_cell.angle_beta   90.00
_cell.angle_gamma   90.00
#
_symmetry.space_group_name_H-M   'P 1'
#
loop_
_entity.id
_entity.type
_entity.pdbx_description
1 polymer ?
#
loop_
_entity_poly.entity_id
_entity_poly.type
_entity_poly.pdbx_seq_one_letter_code
_entity_poly.pdbx_strand_id
1 'polypeptide(L)'
;MTKTITHYLIIVITFLCFSCESKDQQNGKLSLLIERGDYSVASNMINDKLEDKFLTEAQRIEFLHQLDMMRRIEREFSLSEADVIDHLSEYFGDSTTFYMPKWEEDKSLEFRLINGQKKYFKNGVSNLFRVNEFAKSRKEKLKGEYVDPLIAYCLDHTTELVKKTNGEGELINPVNNVFDYTIKLKADAVPAGETVRCWMPYPKENHARQQNVEFISINSEYYIIAPDSLPQRSIYCEKIAEAGKETIFNVKFKTTSFAQIFFPEQMKMKEYDKTSLIYIENTKERAPQIVFTDRIKKLADEICGDETDPLKQVDLLYNWIDINIPWASALEYGIMPHIPGYVLDNMHADCGMQTLLFMSMARYRGIPTKWQSGYMLHPGLVNLHDWCEVYYEGIGWVPLDQSFEMQKSDDQYVRHFYKTGIDAHRLIVNDDFSREFYPKKNWPRSEPVDFQRGELEWNGGNLYFSDWSYKMKVSYE
;
A
#
# COMPACT_ATOMS: atom_id res chain seq x y z
N MET A 1 59.80 -36.92 67.34
CA MET A 1 58.79 -35.91 67.70
C MET A 1 57.83 -35.78 66.53
N THR A 2 56.59 -36.16 66.80
CA THR A 2 55.41 -36.30 65.94
C THR A 2 55.06 -35.00 65.21
N LYS A 3 54.96 -35.04 63.87
CA LYS A 3 54.38 -33.96 63.06
C LYS A 3 52.97 -34.36 62.64
N THR A 4 52.01 -33.60 63.14
CA THR A 4 50.57 -33.73 62.93
C THR A 4 50.19 -33.28 61.52
N ILE A 5 49.34 -34.06 60.87
CA ILE A 5 48.69 -33.77 59.59
C ILE A 5 47.51 -32.82 59.85
N THR A 6 47.33 -31.79 59.03
CA THR A 6 46.09 -31.02 58.95
C THR A 6 45.76 -30.80 57.48
N HIS A 7 44.72 -31.50 57.01
CA HIS A 7 44.15 -31.31 55.68
C HIS A 7 43.22 -30.08 55.74
N TYR A 8 43.47 -29.08 54.89
CA TYR A 8 42.52 -28.01 54.63
C TYR A 8 41.64 -28.39 53.44
N LEU A 9 40.34 -28.49 53.70
CA LEU A 9 39.27 -28.66 52.73
C LEU A 9 39.01 -27.31 52.04
N ILE A 10 39.34 -27.18 50.76
CA ILE A 10 39.00 -26.00 49.95
C ILE A 10 37.59 -26.22 49.37
N ILE A 11 36.61 -25.49 49.88
CA ILE A 11 35.26 -25.42 49.32
C ILE A 11 35.29 -24.36 48.21
N VAL A 12 35.15 -24.80 46.95
CA VAL A 12 34.93 -23.91 45.80
C VAL A 12 33.44 -23.62 45.73
N ILE A 13 33.04 -22.41 46.11
CA ILE A 13 31.67 -21.90 45.90
C ILE A 13 31.63 -21.28 44.51
N THR A 14 31.06 -22.00 43.54
CA THR A 14 30.71 -21.48 42.22
C THR A 14 29.48 -20.57 42.35
N PHE A 15 29.69 -19.25 42.33
CA PHE A 15 28.62 -18.29 42.15
C PHE A 15 28.12 -18.36 40.69
N LEU A 16 26.99 -19.02 40.48
CA LEU A 16 26.19 -18.88 39.27
C LEU A 16 25.52 -17.49 39.29
N CYS A 17 26.18 -16.50 38.68
CA CYS A 17 25.55 -15.22 38.37
C CYS A 17 24.55 -15.44 37.24
N PHE A 18 23.28 -15.69 37.57
CA PHE A 18 22.18 -15.43 36.66
C PHE A 18 22.10 -13.91 36.47
N SER A 19 22.63 -13.41 35.36
CA SER A 19 22.40 -12.02 34.95
C SER A 19 20.93 -11.88 34.59
N CYS A 20 20.15 -11.23 35.46
CA CYS A 20 18.79 -10.84 35.15
C CYS A 20 18.85 -9.69 34.13
N GLU A 21 18.66 -10.02 32.86
CA GLU A 21 18.63 -9.05 31.76
C GLU A 21 17.43 -8.11 31.97
N SER A 22 17.64 -6.79 31.83
CA SER A 22 16.57 -5.82 32.07
C SER A 22 15.48 -5.89 30.99
N LYS A 23 14.24 -5.48 31.29
CA LYS A 23 13.13 -5.47 30.32
C LYS A 23 13.45 -4.64 29.06
N ASP A 24 14.14 -3.51 29.23
CA ASP A 24 14.57 -2.66 28.11
C ASP A 24 15.62 -3.35 27.23
N GLN A 25 16.55 -4.09 27.84
CA GLN A 25 17.56 -4.86 27.12
C GLN A 25 16.92 -6.03 26.35
N GLN A 26 15.93 -6.71 26.92
CA GLN A 26 15.20 -7.78 26.25
C GLN A 26 14.30 -7.29 25.12
N ASN A 27 13.65 -6.13 25.29
CA ASN A 27 12.83 -5.53 24.24
C ASN A 27 13.71 -5.02 23.08
N GLY A 28 14.85 -4.41 23.38
CA GLY A 28 15.84 -4.04 22.36
C GLY A 28 16.38 -5.26 21.60
N LYS A 29 16.66 -6.37 22.30
CA LYS A 29 17.09 -7.62 21.68
C LYS A 29 16.05 -8.21 20.73
N LEU A 30 14.76 -8.24 21.13
CA LEU A 30 13.69 -8.74 20.25
C LEU A 30 13.56 -7.89 18.99
N SER A 31 13.56 -6.57 19.12
CA SER A 31 13.49 -5.66 17.96
C SER A 31 14.64 -5.89 16.97
N LEU A 32 15.87 -6.07 17.48
CA LEU A 32 17.04 -6.35 16.64
C LEU A 32 16.94 -7.69 15.91
N LEU A 33 16.39 -8.73 16.54
CA LEU A 33 16.17 -10.03 15.89
C LEU A 33 15.15 -9.91 14.75
N ILE A 34 14.06 -9.18 14.96
CA ILE A 34 13.04 -8.93 13.93
C ILE A 34 13.64 -8.12 12.78
N GLU A 35 14.37 -7.05 13.07
CA GLU A 35 15.00 -6.20 12.05
C GLU A 35 15.99 -6.97 11.18
N ARG A 36 16.75 -7.91 11.77
CA ARG A 36 17.72 -8.77 11.07
C ARG A 36 17.10 -9.95 10.34
N GLY A 37 15.81 -10.22 10.53
CA GLY A 37 15.13 -11.37 9.95
C GLY A 37 15.35 -12.70 10.69
N ASP A 38 15.82 -12.67 11.94
CA ASP A 38 16.01 -13.86 12.79
C ASP A 38 14.68 -14.36 13.40
N TYR A 39 13.67 -14.54 12.54
CA TYR A 39 12.28 -14.76 12.93
C TYR A 39 12.03 -16.04 13.72
N SER A 40 12.83 -17.09 13.53
CA SER A 40 12.73 -18.32 14.32
C SER A 40 13.05 -18.05 15.79
N VAL A 41 14.12 -17.29 16.05
CA VAL A 41 14.54 -16.94 17.41
C VAL A 41 13.57 -15.92 18.02
N ALA A 42 13.18 -14.90 17.25
CA ALA A 42 12.22 -13.90 17.68
C ALA A 42 10.86 -14.52 18.03
N SER A 43 10.36 -15.45 17.20
CA SER A 43 9.09 -16.14 17.43
C SER A 43 9.11 -16.96 18.71
N ASN A 44 10.20 -17.69 18.99
CA ASN A 44 10.34 -18.42 20.25
C ASN A 44 10.32 -17.48 21.45
N MET A 45 11.07 -16.37 21.40
CA MET A 45 11.06 -15.36 22.46
C MET A 45 9.68 -14.74 22.68
N ILE A 46 8.90 -14.53 21.62
CA ILE A 46 7.53 -14.02 21.73
C ILE A 46 6.61 -15.08 22.33
N ASN A 47 6.70 -16.33 21.89
CA ASN A 47 5.89 -17.43 22.43
C ASN A 47 6.13 -17.61 23.94
N ASP A 48 7.38 -17.57 24.39
CA ASP A 48 7.72 -17.62 25.83
C ASP A 48 7.06 -16.47 26.60
N LYS A 49 7.02 -15.26 26.02
CA LYS A 49 6.34 -14.10 26.63
C LYS A 49 4.81 -14.26 26.65
N LEU A 50 4.23 -14.92 25.65
CA LEU A 50 2.78 -15.15 25.56
C LEU A 50 2.25 -16.15 26.61
N GLU A 51 3.14 -16.97 27.19
CA GLU A 51 2.85 -17.87 28.31
C GLU A 51 2.75 -17.14 29.68
N ASP A 52 3.23 -15.89 29.77
CA ASP A 52 3.13 -15.10 30.99
C ASP A 52 1.66 -14.79 31.33
N LYS A 53 1.21 -15.29 32.48
CA LYS A 53 -0.16 -15.11 32.99
C LYS A 53 -0.44 -13.67 33.42
N PHE A 54 0.58 -12.83 33.60
CA PHE A 54 0.43 -11.43 33.97
C PHE A 54 0.44 -10.48 32.77
N LEU A 55 0.50 -11.03 31.55
CA LEU A 55 0.45 -10.24 30.32
C LEU A 55 -0.92 -9.56 30.17
N THR A 56 -0.92 -8.24 29.93
CA THR A 56 -2.17 -7.53 29.62
C THR A 56 -2.66 -7.88 28.22
N GLU A 57 -3.96 -7.72 27.96
CA GLU A 57 -4.52 -8.00 26.63
C GLU A 57 -3.87 -7.15 25.53
N ALA A 58 -3.58 -5.88 25.80
CA ALA A 58 -2.89 -5.01 24.85
C ALA A 58 -1.48 -5.53 24.51
N GLN A 59 -0.73 -6.02 25.51
CA GLN A 59 0.59 -6.61 25.28
C GLN A 59 0.51 -7.93 24.52
N ARG A 60 -0.52 -8.74 24.79
CA ARG A 60 -0.79 -9.98 24.06
C ARG A 60 -1.06 -9.70 22.58
N ILE A 61 -1.94 -8.73 22.29
CA ILE A 61 -2.25 -8.32 20.91
C ILE A 61 -0.99 -7.81 20.20
N GLU A 62 -0.16 -7.00 20.86
CA GLU A 62 1.09 -6.51 20.29
C GLU A 62 2.05 -7.65 19.92
N PHE A 63 2.25 -8.62 20.81
CA PHE A 63 3.11 -9.78 20.52
C PHE A 63 2.55 -10.66 19.40
N LEU A 64 1.24 -10.89 19.38
CA LEU A 64 0.58 -11.61 18.28
C LEU A 64 0.70 -10.84 16.95
N HIS A 65 0.62 -9.52 16.99
CA HIS A 65 0.82 -8.67 15.82
C HIS A 65 2.25 -8.79 15.28
N GLN A 66 3.27 -8.79 16.15
CA GLN A 66 4.66 -9.00 15.73
C GLN A 66 4.88 -10.37 15.09
N LEU A 67 4.30 -11.44 15.64
CA LEU A 67 4.32 -12.78 15.02
C LEU A 67 3.65 -12.77 13.63
N ASP A 68 2.51 -12.11 13.51
CA ASP A 68 1.79 -11.98 12.24
C ASP A 68 2.61 -11.19 11.22
N MET A 69 3.22 -10.06 11.62
CA MET A 69 4.08 -9.24 10.77
C MET A 69 5.28 -10.01 10.22
N MET A 70 5.97 -10.80 11.05
CA MET A 70 7.06 -11.66 10.59
C MET A 70 6.57 -12.67 9.54
N ARG A 71 5.43 -13.33 9.78
CA ARG A 71 4.85 -14.27 8.81
C ARG A 71 4.42 -13.59 7.51
N ARG A 72 3.89 -12.36 7.57
CA ARG A 72 3.57 -11.57 6.37
C ARG A 72 4.84 -11.28 5.56
N ILE A 73 5.92 -10.87 6.22
CA ILE A 73 7.21 -10.65 5.55
C ILE A 73 7.74 -11.94 4.92
N GLU A 74 7.68 -13.09 5.60
CA GLU A 74 8.08 -14.39 5.04
C GLU A 74 7.26 -14.78 3.79
N ARG A 75 5.99 -14.37 3.72
CA ARG A 75 5.14 -14.60 2.54
C ARG A 75 5.50 -13.68 1.38
N GLU A 76 5.77 -12.40 1.68
CA GLU A 76 6.23 -11.45 0.68
C GLU A 76 7.60 -11.86 0.12
N PHE A 77 8.52 -12.32 0.96
CA PHE A 77 9.83 -12.84 0.58
C PHE A 77 9.83 -14.37 0.55
N SER A 78 9.05 -14.95 -0.36
CA SER A 78 8.84 -16.40 -0.42
C SER A 78 9.77 -17.14 -1.39
N LEU A 79 10.37 -16.45 -2.37
CA LEU A 79 11.22 -17.09 -3.37
C LEU A 79 12.60 -17.42 -2.81
N SER A 80 13.09 -18.62 -3.10
CA SER A 80 14.49 -19.00 -2.86
C SER A 80 15.39 -18.53 -4.01
N GLU A 81 16.70 -18.58 -3.78
CA GLU A 81 17.70 -18.33 -4.84
C GLU A 81 17.53 -19.28 -6.03
N ALA A 82 17.21 -20.56 -5.76
CA ALA A 82 16.94 -21.54 -6.81
C ALA A 82 15.71 -21.16 -7.64
N ASP A 83 14.61 -20.73 -7.01
CA ASP A 83 13.41 -20.29 -7.73
C ASP A 83 13.69 -19.09 -8.65
N VAL A 84 14.50 -18.14 -8.17
CA VAL A 84 14.91 -16.97 -8.97
C VAL A 84 15.79 -17.40 -10.16
N ILE A 85 16.76 -18.28 -9.93
CA ILE A 85 17.61 -18.82 -10.99
C ILE A 85 16.74 -19.53 -12.04
N ASP A 86 15.80 -20.37 -11.62
CA ASP A 86 14.93 -21.13 -12.52
C ASP A 86 14.07 -20.18 -13.38
N HIS A 87 13.47 -19.15 -12.79
CA HIS A 87 12.67 -18.17 -13.52
C HIS A 87 13.49 -17.32 -14.51
N LEU A 88 14.75 -17.03 -14.19
CA LEU A 88 15.62 -16.18 -15.01
C LEU A 88 16.46 -16.96 -16.03
N SER A 89 16.61 -18.26 -15.85
CA SER A 89 17.41 -19.13 -16.73
C SER A 89 16.92 -19.14 -18.17
N GLU A 90 15.62 -18.96 -18.40
CA GLU A 90 15.07 -18.81 -19.76
C GLU A 90 15.65 -17.59 -20.52
N TYR A 91 16.02 -16.53 -19.79
CA TYR A 91 16.45 -15.26 -20.37
C TYR A 91 17.98 -15.12 -20.39
N PHE A 92 18.65 -15.59 -19.34
CA PHE A 92 20.09 -15.38 -19.14
C PHE A 92 20.91 -16.68 -19.09
N GLY A 93 20.27 -17.86 -19.04
CA GLY A 93 20.94 -19.15 -18.93
C GLY A 93 21.92 -19.20 -17.76
N ASP A 94 23.09 -19.81 -17.98
CA ASP A 94 24.16 -19.93 -16.98
C ASP A 94 24.69 -18.57 -16.47
N SER A 95 24.45 -17.48 -17.21
CA SER A 95 24.87 -16.13 -16.78
C SER A 95 23.97 -15.54 -15.69
N THR A 96 22.84 -16.17 -15.35
CA THR A 96 21.90 -15.70 -14.32
C THR A 96 22.61 -15.43 -12.99
N THR A 97 23.38 -16.39 -12.49
CA THR A 97 24.11 -16.29 -11.21
C THR A 97 25.20 -15.23 -11.24
N PHE A 98 25.74 -14.89 -12.42
CA PHE A 98 26.70 -13.81 -12.58
C PHE A 98 26.05 -12.43 -12.46
N TYR A 99 24.81 -12.26 -12.92
CA TYR A 99 24.11 -10.97 -12.89
C TYR A 99 23.35 -10.72 -11.59
N MET A 100 22.87 -11.76 -10.91
CA MET A 100 22.09 -11.63 -9.67
C MET A 100 22.75 -10.71 -8.62
N PRO A 101 24.04 -10.83 -8.27
CA PRO A 101 24.66 -9.95 -7.29
C PRO A 101 24.60 -8.45 -7.66
N LYS A 102 24.61 -8.13 -8.96
CA LYS A 102 24.48 -6.74 -9.43
C LYS A 102 23.05 -6.24 -9.29
N TRP A 103 22.07 -7.07 -9.62
CA TRP A 103 20.65 -6.75 -9.45
C TRP A 103 20.24 -6.65 -7.98
N GLU A 104 20.90 -7.42 -7.12
CA GLU A 104 20.77 -7.29 -5.67
C GLU A 104 21.37 -5.96 -5.17
N GLU A 105 22.56 -5.60 -5.64
CA GLU A 105 23.26 -4.37 -5.25
C GLU A 105 22.54 -3.10 -5.72
N ASP A 106 22.03 -3.10 -6.96
CA ASP A 106 21.26 -1.99 -7.53
C ASP A 106 19.77 -2.00 -7.13
N LYS A 107 19.35 -3.02 -6.36
CA LYS A 107 17.98 -3.25 -5.83
C LYS A 107 16.91 -3.56 -6.87
N SER A 108 17.27 -3.78 -8.13
CA SER A 108 16.31 -4.27 -9.14
C SER A 108 15.85 -5.71 -8.89
N LEU A 109 16.57 -6.46 -8.05
CA LEU A 109 16.17 -7.77 -7.52
C LEU A 109 16.19 -7.74 -5.99
N GLU A 110 15.06 -7.37 -5.39
CA GLU A 110 14.93 -7.23 -3.94
C GLU A 110 14.98 -8.58 -3.21
N PHE A 111 15.77 -8.62 -2.13
CA PHE A 111 15.86 -9.77 -1.23
C PHE A 111 15.98 -9.33 0.23
N ARG A 112 15.75 -10.27 1.13
CA ARG A 112 16.03 -10.16 2.57
C ARG A 112 16.75 -11.40 3.06
N LEU A 113 17.48 -11.24 4.16
CA LEU A 113 17.93 -12.37 4.97
C LEU A 113 16.79 -12.74 5.93
N ILE A 114 16.33 -13.97 5.86
CA ILE A 114 15.33 -14.53 6.77
C ILE A 114 15.91 -15.83 7.32
N ASN A 115 16.12 -15.88 8.63
CA ASN A 115 16.77 -16.99 9.34
C ASN A 115 18.11 -17.39 8.69
N GLY A 116 18.92 -16.39 8.30
CA GLY A 116 20.22 -16.58 7.65
C GLY A 116 20.17 -17.01 6.17
N GLN A 117 18.99 -17.13 5.56
CA GLN A 117 18.83 -17.48 4.14
C GLN A 117 18.41 -16.27 3.32
N LYS A 118 18.99 -16.11 2.12
CA LYS A 118 18.47 -15.16 1.13
C LYS A 118 17.09 -15.60 0.65
N LYS A 119 16.12 -14.71 0.79
CA LYS A 119 14.74 -14.86 0.33
C LYS A 119 14.38 -13.65 -0.51
N TYR A 120 13.84 -13.89 -1.69
CA TYR A 120 13.53 -12.86 -2.67
C TYR A 120 12.06 -12.52 -2.65
N PHE A 121 11.76 -11.26 -2.95
CA PHE A 121 10.40 -10.79 -3.06
C PHE A 121 9.62 -11.63 -4.11
N LYS A 122 8.38 -12.01 -3.81
CA LYS A 122 7.53 -12.87 -4.65
C LYS A 122 7.33 -12.33 -6.06
N ASN A 123 7.34 -11.00 -6.23
CA ASN A 123 7.28 -10.34 -7.54
C ASN A 123 8.63 -9.82 -8.03
N GLY A 124 9.74 -10.13 -7.35
CA GLY A 124 11.07 -9.61 -7.63
C GLY A 124 11.54 -9.86 -9.07
N VAL A 125 11.32 -11.08 -9.60
CA VAL A 125 11.64 -11.40 -11.01
C VAL A 125 10.80 -10.58 -11.99
N SER A 126 9.50 -10.40 -11.71
CA SER A 126 8.63 -9.58 -12.56
C SER A 126 9.06 -8.11 -12.54
N ASN A 127 9.36 -7.59 -11.34
CA ASN A 127 9.83 -6.22 -11.15
C ASN A 127 11.20 -5.98 -11.78
N LEU A 128 12.12 -6.95 -11.75
CA LEU A 128 13.43 -6.85 -12.42
C LEU A 128 13.26 -6.48 -13.90
N PHE A 129 12.32 -7.11 -14.60
CA PHE A 129 12.04 -6.79 -16.01
C PHE A 129 11.33 -5.44 -16.22
N ARG A 130 10.79 -4.82 -15.17
CA ARG A 130 10.18 -3.49 -15.23
C ARG A 130 11.18 -2.38 -14.94
N VAL A 131 12.08 -2.60 -13.98
CA VAL A 131 12.94 -1.54 -13.43
C VAL A 131 14.39 -1.61 -13.93
N ASN A 132 14.83 -2.74 -14.49
CA ASN A 132 16.19 -2.89 -15.02
C ASN A 132 16.20 -2.94 -16.55
N GLU A 133 16.75 -1.89 -17.17
CA GLU A 133 16.79 -1.73 -18.63
C GLU A 133 17.54 -2.87 -19.36
N PHE A 134 18.61 -3.40 -18.77
CA PHE A 134 19.33 -4.54 -19.36
C PHE A 134 18.46 -5.79 -19.37
N ALA A 135 17.79 -6.09 -18.24
CA ALA A 135 16.93 -7.25 -18.13
C ALA A 135 15.70 -7.14 -19.04
N LYS A 136 15.06 -5.97 -19.06
CA LYS A 136 13.94 -5.64 -19.94
C LYS A 136 14.32 -5.84 -21.41
N SER A 137 15.39 -5.20 -21.86
CA SER A 137 15.90 -5.32 -23.24
C SER A 137 16.20 -6.78 -23.62
N ARG A 138 16.68 -7.59 -22.68
CA ARG A 138 16.95 -9.02 -22.93
C ARG A 138 15.65 -9.80 -23.12
N LYS A 139 14.65 -9.57 -22.29
CA LYS A 139 13.32 -10.20 -22.40
C LYS A 139 12.64 -9.84 -23.71
N GLU A 140 12.64 -8.56 -24.08
CA GLU A 140 12.01 -8.08 -25.32
C GLU A 140 12.67 -8.66 -26.58
N LYS A 141 14.00 -8.80 -26.59
CA LYS A 141 14.71 -9.48 -27.70
C LYS A 141 14.31 -10.94 -27.89
N LEU A 142 13.94 -11.63 -26.82
CA LEU A 142 13.59 -13.06 -26.85
C LEU A 142 12.10 -13.32 -27.06
N LYS A 143 11.23 -12.49 -26.47
CA LYS A 143 9.78 -12.69 -26.41
C LYS A 143 8.99 -11.69 -27.24
N GLY A 144 9.65 -10.68 -27.79
CA GLY A 144 9.00 -9.50 -28.37
C GLY A 144 8.69 -8.44 -27.32
N GLU A 145 8.47 -7.22 -27.80
CA GLU A 145 8.01 -6.12 -26.96
C GLU A 145 6.57 -6.38 -26.48
N TYR A 146 6.32 -6.18 -25.19
CA TYR A 146 4.97 -6.21 -24.65
C TYR A 146 4.39 -4.80 -24.66
N VAL A 147 3.34 -4.61 -25.44
CA VAL A 147 2.56 -3.37 -25.44
C VAL A 147 1.36 -3.57 -24.54
N ASP A 148 1.30 -2.85 -23.43
CA ASP A 148 0.15 -2.86 -22.53
C ASP A 148 -1.07 -2.24 -23.24
N PRO A 149 -2.16 -2.99 -23.46
CA PRO A 149 -3.37 -2.45 -24.08
C PRO A 149 -3.96 -1.25 -23.34
N LEU A 150 -3.72 -1.13 -22.03
CA LEU A 150 -4.19 0.01 -21.23
C LEU A 150 -3.55 1.31 -21.71
N ILE A 151 -2.27 1.30 -22.08
CA ILE A 151 -1.56 2.51 -22.54
C ILE A 151 -2.21 3.07 -23.80
N ALA A 152 -2.50 2.20 -24.78
CA ALA A 152 -3.16 2.60 -26.01
C ALA A 152 -4.58 3.11 -25.74
N TYR A 153 -5.34 2.41 -24.89
CA TYR A 153 -6.68 2.84 -24.49
C TYR A 153 -6.66 4.22 -23.81
N CYS A 154 -5.76 4.43 -22.84
CA CYS A 154 -5.64 5.70 -22.14
C CYS A 154 -5.29 6.85 -23.07
N LEU A 155 -4.37 6.64 -24.03
CA LEU A 155 -4.01 7.67 -25.00
C LEU A 155 -5.22 8.10 -25.85
N ASP A 156 -5.97 7.13 -26.39
CA ASP A 156 -7.18 7.42 -27.18
C ASP A 156 -8.26 8.07 -26.32
N HIS A 157 -8.50 7.52 -25.13
CA HIS A 157 -9.55 7.99 -24.22
C HIS A 157 -9.28 9.42 -23.72
N THR A 158 -8.06 9.71 -23.27
CA THR A 158 -7.68 11.05 -22.79
C THR A 158 -7.73 12.07 -23.94
N THR A 159 -7.34 11.69 -25.16
CA THR A 159 -7.49 12.53 -26.36
C THR A 159 -8.95 12.93 -26.61
N GLU A 160 -9.88 11.99 -26.48
CA GLU A 160 -11.30 12.27 -26.65
C GLU A 160 -11.89 13.11 -25.51
N LEU A 161 -11.40 12.95 -24.27
CA LEU A 161 -11.82 13.78 -23.14
C LEU A 161 -11.34 15.23 -23.28
N VAL A 162 -10.09 15.45 -23.68
CA VAL A 162 -9.51 16.79 -23.91
C VAL A 162 -10.32 17.58 -24.95
N LYS A 163 -10.87 16.92 -25.98
CA LYS A 163 -11.73 17.56 -26.99
C LYS A 163 -13.11 17.97 -26.46
N LYS A 164 -13.59 17.33 -25.39
CA LYS A 164 -14.95 17.51 -24.84
C LYS A 164 -15.00 18.49 -23.67
N THR A 165 -13.86 18.77 -23.05
CA THR A 165 -13.75 19.66 -21.90
C THR A 165 -13.42 21.10 -22.32
N ASN A 166 -13.85 22.06 -21.51
CA ASN A 166 -13.37 23.44 -21.56
C ASN A 166 -12.11 23.65 -20.71
N GLY A 167 -11.77 22.69 -19.84
CA GLY A 167 -10.62 22.75 -18.94
C GLY A 167 -10.86 23.54 -17.66
N GLU A 168 -12.11 23.78 -17.27
CA GLU A 168 -12.46 24.56 -16.07
C GLU A 168 -12.86 23.66 -14.88
N GLY A 169 -12.70 22.34 -15.01
CA GLY A 169 -13.04 21.37 -13.97
C GLY A 169 -14.50 20.93 -13.98
N GLU A 170 -15.21 21.13 -15.08
CA GLU A 170 -16.56 20.62 -15.24
C GLU A 170 -16.59 19.08 -15.29
N LEU A 171 -17.69 18.50 -14.81
CA LEU A 171 -17.89 17.05 -14.80
C LEU A 171 -18.38 16.61 -16.18
N ILE A 172 -17.61 15.73 -16.83
CA ILE A 172 -17.95 15.20 -18.16
C ILE A 172 -17.90 13.67 -18.18
N ASN A 173 -18.37 13.09 -19.28
CA ASN A 173 -18.30 11.64 -19.54
C ASN A 173 -18.85 10.78 -18.38
N PRO A 174 -20.14 10.95 -18.00
CA PRO A 174 -20.73 10.11 -16.96
C PRO A 174 -20.68 8.63 -17.36
N VAL A 175 -20.22 7.79 -16.45
CA VAL A 175 -20.23 6.32 -16.60
C VAL A 175 -21.03 5.74 -15.44
N ASN A 176 -22.12 5.03 -15.75
CA ASN A 176 -22.87 4.29 -14.73
C ASN A 176 -22.24 2.93 -14.54
N ASN A 177 -21.92 2.59 -13.30
CA ASN A 177 -21.24 1.37 -12.95
C ASN A 177 -22.10 0.59 -11.95
N VAL A 178 -22.29 -0.70 -12.22
CA VAL A 178 -22.90 -1.65 -11.28
C VAL A 178 -21.83 -2.63 -10.83
N PHE A 179 -21.67 -2.74 -9.52
CA PHE A 179 -20.64 -3.54 -8.87
C PHE A 179 -21.24 -4.78 -8.22
N ASP A 180 -20.57 -5.91 -8.37
CA ASP A 180 -20.85 -7.17 -7.67
C ASP A 180 -19.55 -7.65 -7.04
N TYR A 181 -19.39 -7.33 -5.75
CA TYR A 181 -18.18 -7.60 -4.98
C TYR A 181 -18.37 -8.80 -4.07
N THR A 182 -17.43 -9.74 -4.13
CA THR A 182 -17.48 -10.97 -3.33
C THR A 182 -16.17 -11.19 -2.59
N ILE A 183 -16.25 -11.54 -1.31
CA ILE A 183 -15.16 -12.11 -0.52
C ILE A 183 -15.51 -13.57 -0.17
N LYS A 184 -14.54 -14.46 -0.30
CA LYS A 184 -14.66 -15.88 0.06
C LYS A 184 -13.59 -16.26 1.07
N LEU A 185 -14.00 -16.50 2.31
CA LEU A 185 -13.15 -17.11 3.33
C LEU A 185 -13.06 -18.61 3.08
N LYS A 186 -11.83 -19.16 3.09
CA LYS A 186 -11.59 -20.60 2.89
C LYS A 186 -12.34 -21.43 3.93
N ALA A 187 -12.76 -22.63 3.53
CA ALA A 187 -13.35 -23.60 4.44
C ALA A 187 -12.40 -23.90 5.60
N ASP A 188 -12.96 -24.02 6.80
CA ASP A 188 -12.27 -24.36 8.05
C ASP A 188 -11.14 -23.39 8.47
N ALA A 189 -11.02 -22.22 7.83
CA ALA A 189 -10.10 -21.15 8.28
C ALA A 189 -10.52 -20.55 9.64
N VAL A 190 -11.80 -20.69 9.98
CA VAL A 190 -12.40 -20.29 11.26
C VAL A 190 -13.21 -21.49 11.79
N PRO A 191 -13.15 -21.81 13.10
CA PRO A 191 -13.92 -22.91 13.68
C PRO A 191 -15.43 -22.76 13.43
N ALA A 192 -16.10 -23.88 13.16
CA ALA A 192 -17.54 -23.88 12.93
C ALA A 192 -18.30 -23.34 14.16
N GLY A 193 -19.29 -22.48 13.92
CA GLY A 193 -20.09 -21.82 14.96
C GLY A 193 -19.54 -20.46 15.40
N GLU A 194 -18.33 -20.09 15.02
CA GLU A 194 -17.76 -18.76 15.29
C GLU A 194 -18.28 -17.71 14.29
N THR A 195 -18.43 -16.48 14.78
CA THR A 195 -18.80 -15.34 13.94
C THR A 195 -17.57 -14.76 13.22
N VAL A 196 -17.66 -14.73 11.90
CA VAL A 196 -16.75 -14.02 11.01
C VAL A 196 -17.33 -12.64 10.72
N ARG A 197 -16.53 -11.61 11.02
CA ARG A 197 -16.82 -10.21 10.75
C ARG A 197 -16.10 -9.78 9.47
N CYS A 198 -16.79 -9.08 8.58
CA CYS A 198 -16.29 -8.71 7.27
C CYS A 198 -16.54 -7.23 6.99
N TRP A 199 -15.51 -6.52 6.52
CA TRP A 199 -15.59 -5.17 5.99
C TRP A 199 -15.27 -5.23 4.50
N MET A 200 -16.23 -4.90 3.64
CA MET A 200 -16.03 -4.79 2.20
C MET A 200 -15.92 -3.31 1.79
N PRO A 201 -15.17 -2.98 0.73
CA PRO A 201 -15.11 -1.62 0.21
C PRO A 201 -16.50 -1.11 -0.17
N TYR A 202 -16.83 0.11 0.22
CA TYR A 202 -18.09 0.75 -0.15
C TYR A 202 -17.87 2.20 -0.61
N PRO A 203 -18.46 2.64 -1.73
CA PRO A 203 -18.14 3.92 -2.38
C PRO A 203 -18.40 5.14 -1.50
N LYS A 204 -17.58 6.18 -1.63
CA LYS A 204 -17.87 7.54 -1.14
C LYS A 204 -19.12 8.13 -1.80
N GLU A 205 -19.96 8.83 -1.05
CA GLU A 205 -21.21 9.42 -1.54
C GLU A 205 -21.08 10.92 -1.86
N ASN A 206 -20.33 11.67 -1.04
CA ASN A 206 -20.23 13.13 -1.17
C ASN A 206 -18.94 13.54 -1.89
N HIS A 207 -18.78 13.09 -3.13
CA HIS A 207 -17.65 13.49 -3.96
C HIS A 207 -18.13 13.94 -5.34
N ALA A 208 -17.70 15.12 -5.84
CA ALA A 208 -18.23 15.68 -7.08
C ALA A 208 -18.14 14.70 -8.28
N ARG A 209 -17.01 14.02 -8.43
CA ARG A 209 -16.76 13.01 -9.48
C ARG A 209 -17.44 11.65 -9.29
N GLN A 210 -18.13 11.41 -8.17
CA GLN A 210 -18.82 10.15 -7.90
C GLN A 210 -20.19 10.41 -7.28
N GLN A 211 -21.23 10.17 -8.06
CA GLN A 211 -22.61 10.48 -7.69
C GLN A 211 -23.49 9.23 -7.78
N ASN A 212 -24.78 9.37 -7.43
CA ASN A 212 -25.80 8.32 -7.57
C ASN A 212 -25.38 6.98 -6.96
N VAL A 213 -24.72 7.05 -5.80
CA VAL A 213 -24.36 5.86 -5.04
C VAL A 213 -25.65 5.24 -4.51
N GLU A 214 -25.95 4.03 -4.95
CA GLU A 214 -27.11 3.28 -4.46
C GLU A 214 -26.71 1.87 -4.04
N PHE A 215 -27.11 1.50 -2.83
CA PHE A 215 -27.07 0.13 -2.34
C PHE A 215 -28.10 -0.72 -3.09
N ILE A 216 -27.70 -1.89 -3.60
CA ILE A 216 -28.61 -2.81 -4.30
C ILE A 216 -28.94 -4.00 -3.41
N SER A 217 -27.93 -4.73 -2.94
CA SER A 217 -28.12 -5.90 -2.08
C SER A 217 -26.87 -6.32 -1.34
N ILE A 218 -27.06 -7.10 -0.27
CA ILE A 218 -26.00 -7.80 0.44
C ILE A 218 -26.49 -9.19 0.82
N ASN A 219 -25.61 -10.18 0.86
CA ASN A 219 -25.98 -11.55 1.20
C ASN A 219 -25.90 -11.86 2.72
N SER A 220 -26.19 -10.88 3.57
CA SER A 220 -26.24 -11.05 5.04
C SER A 220 -27.50 -10.39 5.60
N GLU A 221 -28.06 -10.98 6.65
CA GLU A 221 -29.23 -10.42 7.36
C GLU A 221 -28.87 -9.18 8.17
N TYR A 222 -27.62 -9.07 8.61
CA TYR A 222 -27.11 -7.95 9.38
C TYR A 222 -25.95 -7.27 8.68
N TYR A 223 -26.07 -5.96 8.46
CA TYR A 223 -25.03 -5.14 7.89
C TYR A 223 -25.08 -3.70 8.40
N ILE A 224 -23.94 -3.02 8.31
CA ILE A 224 -23.80 -1.59 8.60
C ILE A 224 -23.04 -0.96 7.43
N ILE A 225 -23.64 0.01 6.76
CA ILE A 225 -22.91 0.89 5.85
C ILE A 225 -22.30 2.02 6.68
N ALA A 226 -20.98 2.17 6.64
CA ALA A 226 -20.30 3.23 7.35
C ALA A 226 -20.79 4.63 6.90
N PRO A 227 -20.94 5.61 7.81
CA PRO A 227 -21.28 6.98 7.44
C PRO A 227 -20.30 7.56 6.42
N ASP A 228 -20.79 8.34 5.47
CA ASP A 228 -19.92 8.95 4.45
C ASP A 228 -19.00 10.05 5.00
N SER A 229 -19.20 10.51 6.23
CA SER A 229 -18.22 11.38 6.91
C SER A 229 -16.91 10.66 7.25
N LEU A 230 -16.89 9.32 7.22
CA LEU A 230 -15.67 8.56 7.45
C LEU A 230 -14.83 8.50 6.18
N PRO A 231 -13.51 8.80 6.25
CA PRO A 231 -12.70 8.86 5.05
C PRO A 231 -12.44 7.50 4.39
N GLN A 232 -12.33 6.43 5.19
CA GLN A 232 -12.30 5.05 4.69
C GLN A 232 -13.66 4.42 4.92
N ARG A 233 -14.41 4.19 3.83
CA ARG A 233 -15.80 3.76 3.91
C ARG A 233 -15.94 2.28 3.58
N SER A 234 -16.60 1.57 4.48
CA SER A 234 -16.83 0.14 4.38
C SER A 234 -18.32 -0.20 4.53
N ILE A 235 -18.71 -1.33 3.98
CA ILE A 235 -19.91 -2.04 4.41
C ILE A 235 -19.50 -3.23 5.26
N TYR A 236 -19.95 -3.22 6.52
CA TYR A 236 -19.71 -4.25 7.51
C TYR A 236 -20.83 -5.28 7.49
N CYS A 237 -20.51 -6.56 7.62
CA CYS A 237 -21.50 -7.60 7.89
C CYS A 237 -20.87 -8.82 8.60
N GLU A 238 -21.73 -9.68 9.12
CA GLU A 238 -21.34 -10.87 9.89
C GLU A 238 -21.93 -12.14 9.30
N LYS A 239 -21.22 -13.26 9.44
CA LYS A 239 -21.72 -14.62 9.15
C LYS A 239 -21.10 -15.65 10.09
N ILE A 240 -21.82 -16.74 10.33
CA ILE A 240 -21.31 -17.89 11.09
C ILE A 240 -20.52 -18.82 10.16
N ALA A 241 -19.31 -19.21 10.58
CA ALA A 241 -18.52 -20.21 9.86
C ALA A 241 -19.16 -21.60 9.98
N GLU A 242 -19.17 -22.36 8.88
CA GLU A 242 -19.70 -23.72 8.81
C GLU A 242 -18.58 -24.72 8.49
N ALA A 243 -18.60 -25.88 9.13
CA ALA A 243 -17.59 -26.93 8.91
C ALA A 243 -17.57 -27.37 7.43
N GLY A 244 -16.36 -27.43 6.85
CA GLY A 244 -16.12 -27.88 5.48
C GLY A 244 -16.67 -26.95 4.39
N LYS A 245 -17.11 -25.72 4.72
CA LYS A 245 -17.69 -24.78 3.76
C LYS A 245 -16.97 -23.43 3.76
N GLU A 246 -16.83 -22.84 2.58
CA GLU A 246 -16.41 -21.44 2.45
C GLU A 246 -17.47 -20.51 3.05
N THR A 247 -17.03 -19.45 3.72
CA THR A 247 -17.93 -18.36 4.14
C THR A 247 -17.90 -17.26 3.08
N ILE A 248 -19.03 -17.02 2.42
CA ILE A 248 -19.12 -16.10 1.28
C ILE A 248 -19.83 -14.82 1.69
N PHE A 249 -19.16 -13.68 1.54
CA PHE A 249 -19.73 -12.34 1.68
C PHE A 249 -19.88 -11.70 0.30
N ASN A 250 -21.01 -11.04 0.05
CA ASN A 250 -21.31 -10.41 -1.23
C ASN A 250 -22.09 -9.12 -1.02
N VAL A 251 -21.73 -8.07 -1.76
CA VAL A 251 -22.46 -6.80 -1.84
C VAL A 251 -22.59 -6.37 -3.30
N LYS A 252 -23.74 -5.79 -3.64
CA LYS A 252 -24.00 -5.11 -4.89
C LYS A 252 -24.39 -3.66 -4.65
N PHE A 253 -23.84 -2.77 -5.44
CA PHE A 253 -24.14 -1.34 -5.41
C PHE A 253 -23.90 -0.75 -6.80
N LYS A 254 -24.34 0.49 -7.01
CA LYS A 254 -24.04 1.24 -8.24
C LYS A 254 -23.53 2.63 -7.93
N THR A 255 -22.80 3.22 -8.87
CA THR A 255 -22.33 4.60 -8.83
C THR A 255 -22.34 5.19 -10.25
N THR A 256 -22.38 6.52 -10.34
CA THR A 256 -22.02 7.24 -11.58
C THR A 256 -20.70 7.95 -11.35
N SER A 257 -19.68 7.63 -12.14
CA SER A 257 -18.37 8.27 -12.12
C SER A 257 -18.22 9.28 -13.27
N PHE A 258 -17.42 10.32 -13.07
CA PHE A 258 -17.22 11.40 -14.03
C PHE A 258 -15.73 11.68 -14.22
N ALA A 259 -15.37 12.05 -15.45
CA ALA A 259 -14.08 12.67 -15.72
C ALA A 259 -14.11 14.14 -15.31
N GLN A 260 -12.95 14.67 -14.94
CA GLN A 260 -12.77 16.06 -14.57
C GLN A 260 -11.36 16.50 -14.95
N ILE A 261 -11.25 17.59 -15.71
CA ILE A 261 -9.98 18.09 -16.25
C ILE A 261 -9.87 19.59 -16.01
N PHE A 262 -8.69 20.03 -15.59
CA PHE A 262 -8.35 21.43 -15.42
C PHE A 262 -7.16 21.78 -16.32
N PHE A 263 -7.30 22.81 -17.15
CA PHE A 263 -6.19 23.34 -17.94
C PHE A 263 -5.37 24.32 -17.09
N PRO A 264 -4.06 24.08 -16.87
CA PRO A 264 -3.23 24.88 -15.97
C PRO A 264 -3.32 26.39 -16.19
N GLU A 265 -3.37 26.85 -17.44
CA GLU A 265 -3.45 28.26 -17.80
C GLU A 265 -4.77 28.95 -17.44
N GLN A 266 -5.82 28.16 -17.18
CA GLN A 266 -7.13 28.65 -16.75
C GLN A 266 -7.27 28.68 -15.21
N MET A 267 -6.37 28.00 -14.49
CA MET A 267 -6.39 27.92 -13.03
C MET A 267 -5.90 29.23 -12.39
N LYS A 268 -6.82 30.18 -12.23
CA LYS A 268 -6.57 31.45 -11.53
C LYS A 268 -6.57 31.27 -10.02
N MET A 269 -5.45 30.77 -9.49
CA MET A 269 -5.26 30.53 -8.06
C MET A 269 -5.20 31.83 -7.26
N LYS A 270 -5.69 31.77 -6.03
CA LYS A 270 -5.46 32.80 -5.00
C LYS A 270 -4.29 32.39 -4.12
N GLU A 271 -3.79 33.32 -3.31
CA GLU A 271 -2.86 32.97 -2.24
C GLU A 271 -3.57 32.08 -1.21
N TYR A 272 -2.89 31.03 -0.74
CA TYR A 272 -3.46 30.13 0.26
C TYR A 272 -3.80 30.86 1.56
N ASP A 273 -5.01 30.63 2.07
CA ASP A 273 -5.32 30.92 3.46
C ASP A 273 -4.67 29.87 4.36
N LYS A 274 -3.47 30.20 4.85
CA LYS A 274 -2.66 29.34 5.73
C LYS A 274 -3.29 29.10 7.11
N THR A 275 -4.37 29.82 7.44
CA THR A 275 -5.12 29.62 8.69
C THR A 275 -6.34 28.72 8.52
N SER A 276 -6.71 28.40 7.28
CA SER A 276 -7.82 27.51 6.97
C SER A 276 -7.55 26.07 7.43
N LEU A 277 -8.60 25.36 7.84
CA LEU A 277 -8.49 23.94 8.21
C LEU A 277 -8.05 23.08 7.02
N ILE A 278 -8.46 23.42 5.79
CA ILE A 278 -8.05 22.70 4.58
C ILE A 278 -6.54 22.76 4.42
N TYR A 279 -5.95 23.97 4.52
CA TYR A 279 -4.50 24.13 4.42
C TYR A 279 -3.79 23.38 5.54
N ILE A 280 -4.11 23.67 6.81
CA ILE A 280 -3.41 23.12 7.98
C ILE A 280 -3.46 21.57 7.98
N GLU A 281 -4.64 20.98 7.76
CA GLU A 281 -4.80 19.52 7.81
C GLU A 281 -4.12 18.81 6.64
N ASN A 282 -4.06 19.46 5.48
CA ASN A 282 -3.53 18.85 4.27
C ASN A 282 -2.11 19.28 3.92
N THR A 283 -1.44 20.08 4.77
CA THR A 283 0.01 20.34 4.70
C THR A 283 0.78 19.79 5.91
N LYS A 284 0.10 19.26 6.94
CA LYS A 284 0.81 18.72 8.12
C LYS A 284 1.40 17.33 7.89
N GLU A 285 2.41 17.01 8.69
CA GLU A 285 2.91 15.66 8.88
C GLU A 285 1.83 14.74 9.47
N ARG A 286 1.86 13.48 9.07
CA ARG A 286 1.09 12.39 9.66
C ARG A 286 1.91 11.11 9.62
N ALA A 287 2.54 10.82 10.76
CA ALA A 287 3.31 9.60 10.92
C ALA A 287 2.42 8.34 10.80
N PRO A 288 2.97 7.22 10.28
CA PRO A 288 4.34 7.12 9.80
C PRO A 288 4.51 7.49 8.32
N GLN A 289 3.42 7.62 7.54
CA GLN A 289 3.52 7.68 6.08
C GLN A 289 3.80 9.06 5.49
N ILE A 290 3.47 10.16 6.17
CA ILE A 290 3.85 11.51 5.76
C ILE A 290 4.70 12.10 6.87
N VAL A 291 6.02 12.02 6.71
CA VAL A 291 7.00 12.60 7.63
C VAL A 291 8.04 13.36 6.82
N PHE A 292 8.30 14.61 7.20
CA PHE A 292 9.25 15.51 6.56
C PHE A 292 10.67 15.20 7.05
N THR A 293 11.10 13.98 6.77
CA THR A 293 12.49 13.54 6.98
C THR A 293 13.45 14.43 6.19
N ASP A 294 14.70 14.54 6.65
CA ASP A 294 15.70 15.37 5.96
C ASP A 294 15.90 14.96 4.49
N ARG A 295 15.71 13.68 4.16
CA ARG A 295 15.72 13.18 2.78
C ARG A 295 14.57 13.74 1.94
N ILE A 296 13.34 13.73 2.47
CA ILE A 296 12.17 14.29 1.79
C ILE A 296 12.33 15.79 1.58
N LYS A 297 12.76 16.51 2.63
CA LYS A 297 12.99 17.96 2.57
C LYS A 297 14.00 18.32 1.50
N LYS A 298 15.18 17.69 1.57
CA LYS A 298 16.28 17.92 0.63
C LYS A 298 15.85 17.63 -0.81
N LEU A 299 15.20 16.50 -1.05
CA LEU A 299 14.74 16.13 -2.39
C LEU A 299 13.73 17.14 -2.95
N ALA A 300 12.72 17.52 -2.15
CA ALA A 300 11.73 18.49 -2.58
C ALA A 300 12.34 19.89 -2.84
N ASP A 301 13.29 20.32 -2.01
CA ASP A 301 14.02 21.57 -2.20
C ASP A 301 14.92 21.54 -3.45
N GLU A 302 15.57 20.41 -3.75
CA GLU A 302 16.37 20.22 -4.96
C GLU A 302 15.51 20.23 -6.23
N ILE A 303 14.34 19.58 -6.20
CA ILE A 303 13.42 19.53 -7.35
C ILE A 303 12.79 20.90 -7.62
N CYS A 304 12.30 21.58 -6.58
CA CYS A 304 11.57 22.84 -6.73
C CYS A 304 12.48 24.07 -6.82
N GLY A 305 13.67 24.04 -6.22
CA GLY A 305 14.56 25.19 -6.12
C GLY A 305 13.85 26.42 -5.54
N ASP A 306 14.02 27.56 -6.22
CA ASP A 306 13.42 28.85 -5.87
C ASP A 306 11.99 29.04 -6.41
N GLU A 307 11.40 28.05 -7.09
CA GLU A 307 10.02 28.16 -7.58
C GLU A 307 9.06 28.31 -6.39
N THR A 308 8.11 29.23 -6.50
CA THR A 308 7.12 29.54 -5.46
C THR A 308 5.68 29.33 -5.91
N ASP A 309 5.45 29.22 -7.22
CA ASP A 309 4.16 28.92 -7.79
C ASP A 309 3.77 27.46 -7.47
N PRO A 310 2.67 27.21 -6.74
CA PRO A 310 2.27 25.86 -6.33
C PRO A 310 2.03 24.93 -7.52
N LEU A 311 1.46 25.44 -8.63
CA LEU A 311 1.13 24.62 -9.80
C LEU A 311 2.41 24.16 -10.50
N LYS A 312 3.41 25.05 -10.61
CA LYS A 312 4.72 24.70 -11.17
C LYS A 312 5.52 23.77 -10.25
N GLN A 313 5.47 23.97 -8.93
CA GLN A 313 6.10 23.04 -7.99
C GLN A 313 5.49 21.64 -8.12
N VAL A 314 4.17 21.52 -8.21
CA VAL A 314 3.48 20.24 -8.46
C VAL A 314 3.92 19.63 -9.79
N ASP A 315 4.03 20.42 -10.85
CA ASP A 315 4.53 19.97 -12.16
C ASP A 315 5.94 19.37 -12.06
N LEU A 316 6.86 20.06 -11.38
CA LEU A 316 8.24 19.62 -11.16
C LEU A 316 8.31 18.32 -10.35
N LEU A 317 7.53 18.22 -9.26
CA LEU A 317 7.47 17.02 -8.42
C LEU A 317 6.87 15.84 -9.18
N TYR A 318 5.80 16.07 -9.95
CA TYR A 318 5.21 15.04 -10.82
C TYR A 318 6.23 14.53 -11.83
N ASN A 319 6.88 15.45 -12.57
CA ASN A 319 7.86 15.10 -13.59
C ASN A 319 9.02 14.29 -13.01
N TRP A 320 9.47 14.65 -11.80
CA TRP A 320 10.54 13.90 -11.15
C TRP A 320 10.10 12.46 -10.83
N ILE A 321 8.89 12.25 -10.32
CA ILE A 321 8.38 10.89 -10.05
C ILE A 321 8.23 10.09 -11.34
N ASP A 322 7.61 10.67 -12.36
CA ASP A 322 7.42 10.04 -13.69
C ASP A 322 8.75 9.57 -14.31
N ILE A 323 9.80 10.38 -14.19
CA ILE A 323 11.12 10.09 -14.76
C ILE A 323 11.92 9.08 -13.91
N ASN A 324 11.84 9.17 -12.58
CA ASN A 324 12.80 8.51 -11.69
C ASN A 324 12.24 7.29 -10.95
N ILE A 325 10.92 7.14 -10.88
CA ILE A 325 10.24 6.12 -10.06
C ILE A 325 9.36 5.25 -10.97
N PRO A 326 9.94 4.30 -11.74
CA PRO A 326 9.17 3.40 -12.57
C PRO A 326 8.16 2.58 -11.76
N TRP A 327 7.05 2.23 -12.42
CA TRP A 327 6.03 1.40 -11.80
C TRP A 327 6.54 -0.03 -11.55
N ALA A 328 6.39 -0.52 -10.32
CA ALA A 328 6.73 -1.87 -9.91
C ALA A 328 5.73 -2.38 -8.88
N SER A 329 5.47 -3.68 -8.84
CA SER A 329 4.57 -4.25 -7.84
C SER A 329 5.16 -4.07 -6.43
N ALA A 330 4.33 -3.65 -5.48
CA ALA A 330 4.76 -3.38 -4.12
C ALA A 330 4.71 -4.60 -3.20
N LEU A 331 5.45 -4.49 -2.10
CA LEU A 331 5.14 -5.22 -0.87
C LEU A 331 3.75 -4.81 -0.38
N GLU A 332 3.09 -5.69 0.35
CA GLU A 332 1.86 -5.34 1.08
C GLU A 332 2.12 -4.15 2.02
N TYR A 333 1.33 -3.09 1.94
CA TYR A 333 1.62 -1.82 2.63
C TYR A 333 1.67 -1.97 4.14
N GLY A 334 0.87 -2.89 4.68
CA GLY A 334 0.89 -3.25 6.10
C GLY A 334 2.24 -3.73 6.64
N ILE A 335 3.19 -4.14 5.79
CA ILE A 335 4.55 -4.53 6.20
C ILE A 335 5.63 -3.45 5.99
N MET A 336 5.24 -2.29 5.45
CA MET A 336 6.15 -1.17 5.21
C MET A 336 5.98 -0.10 6.30
N PRO A 337 6.99 0.10 7.18
CA PRO A 337 6.87 1.04 8.28
C PRO A 337 6.80 2.50 7.80
N HIS A 338 7.47 2.83 6.70
CA HIS A 338 7.47 4.16 6.10
C HIS A 338 7.62 4.04 4.58
N ILE A 339 6.51 4.20 3.87
CA ILE A 339 6.40 3.94 2.43
C ILE A 339 7.26 4.91 1.61
N PRO A 340 7.18 6.25 1.76
CA PRO A 340 8.06 7.16 1.01
C PRO A 340 9.55 6.88 1.21
N GLY A 341 9.95 6.50 2.43
CA GLY A 341 11.33 6.08 2.71
C GLY A 341 11.72 4.84 1.90
N TYR A 342 10.86 3.83 1.88
CA TYR A 342 11.06 2.63 1.07
C TYR A 342 11.15 2.96 -0.43
N VAL A 343 10.34 3.88 -0.95
CA VAL A 343 10.44 4.34 -2.35
C VAL A 343 11.81 4.95 -2.62
N LEU A 344 12.27 5.87 -1.76
CA LEU A 344 13.58 6.51 -1.93
C LEU A 344 14.76 5.55 -1.74
N ASP A 345 14.55 4.42 -1.08
CA ASP A 345 15.57 3.38 -0.94
C ASP A 345 15.65 2.48 -2.18
N ASN A 346 14.52 2.18 -2.82
CA ASN A 346 14.45 1.20 -3.92
C ASN A 346 14.28 1.84 -5.31
N MET A 347 13.93 3.12 -5.39
CA MET A 347 13.76 3.89 -6.62
C MET A 347 12.74 3.29 -7.61
N HIS A 348 11.72 2.61 -7.08
CA HIS A 348 10.56 2.14 -7.82
C HIS A 348 9.36 2.05 -6.88
N ALA A 349 8.15 2.06 -7.41
CA ALA A 349 6.94 2.13 -6.60
C ALA A 349 5.70 1.69 -7.37
N ASP A 350 4.64 1.28 -6.68
CA ASP A 350 3.31 1.20 -7.28
C ASP A 350 2.54 2.53 -7.07
N CYS A 351 1.25 2.53 -7.43
CA CYS A 351 0.41 3.73 -7.45
C CYS A 351 0.33 4.47 -6.11
N GLY A 352 0.06 3.76 -5.02
CA GLY A 352 -0.05 4.39 -3.71
C GLY A 352 1.31 4.80 -3.13
N MET A 353 2.38 4.04 -3.43
CA MET A 353 3.73 4.40 -3.02
C MET A 353 4.21 5.70 -3.69
N GLN A 354 3.99 5.85 -5.01
CA GLN A 354 4.27 7.09 -5.73
C GLN A 354 3.45 8.26 -5.16
N THR A 355 2.16 8.03 -4.91
CA THR A 355 1.24 9.03 -4.36
C THR A 355 1.68 9.51 -2.97
N LEU A 356 2.08 8.61 -2.06
CA LEU A 356 2.55 8.99 -0.72
C LEU A 356 3.86 9.78 -0.77
N LEU A 357 4.77 9.41 -1.67
CA LEU A 357 6.01 10.15 -1.87
C LEU A 357 5.73 11.57 -2.39
N PHE A 358 4.89 11.69 -3.42
CA PHE A 358 4.46 12.98 -3.95
C PHE A 358 3.83 13.86 -2.87
N MET A 359 2.84 13.33 -2.16
CA MET A 359 2.14 14.07 -1.11
C MET A 359 3.11 14.52 -0.02
N SER A 360 4.08 13.69 0.37
CA SER A 360 5.08 14.06 1.37
C SER A 360 5.93 15.26 0.93
N MET A 361 6.37 15.28 -0.33
CA MET A 361 7.13 16.40 -0.88
C MET A 361 6.26 17.65 -1.06
N ALA A 362 5.06 17.51 -1.61
CA ALA A 362 4.13 18.62 -1.85
C ALA A 362 3.70 19.29 -0.53
N ARG A 363 3.35 18.51 0.50
CA ARG A 363 2.96 19.03 1.81
C ARG A 363 4.10 19.76 2.51
N TYR A 364 5.33 19.25 2.39
CA TYR A 364 6.51 19.95 2.90
C TYR A 364 6.70 21.32 2.23
N ARG A 365 6.43 21.42 0.92
CA ARG A 365 6.46 22.69 0.17
C ARG A 365 5.24 23.59 0.45
N GLY A 366 4.37 23.21 1.37
CA GLY A 366 3.18 24.00 1.74
C GLY A 366 2.03 23.88 0.75
N ILE A 367 2.00 22.82 -0.06
CA ILE A 367 0.95 22.54 -1.04
C ILE A 367 0.00 21.52 -0.43
N PRO A 368 -1.29 21.86 -0.20
CA PRO A 368 -2.20 20.94 0.44
C PRO A 368 -2.61 19.80 -0.50
N THR A 369 -2.45 18.56 -0.04
CA THR A 369 -2.80 17.36 -0.81
C THR A 369 -3.59 16.38 0.05
N LYS A 370 -4.49 15.59 -0.55
CA LYS A 370 -5.15 14.46 0.13
C LYS A 370 -5.17 13.21 -0.74
N TRP A 371 -5.31 12.07 -0.08
CA TRP A 371 -5.27 10.75 -0.70
C TRP A 371 -6.65 10.31 -1.17
N GLN A 372 -6.70 9.56 -2.27
CA GLN A 372 -7.88 8.81 -2.69
C GLN A 372 -7.48 7.40 -3.13
N SER A 373 -8.35 6.43 -2.87
CA SER A 373 -8.14 5.07 -3.35
C SER A 373 -9.43 4.30 -3.56
N GLY A 374 -9.34 3.26 -4.38
CA GLY A 374 -10.43 2.32 -4.64
C GLY A 374 -10.08 1.41 -5.80
N TYR A 375 -10.75 1.58 -6.94
CA TYR A 375 -10.51 0.78 -8.14
C TYR A 375 -10.38 1.64 -9.39
N MET A 376 -9.50 1.24 -10.29
CA MET A 376 -9.57 1.60 -11.71
C MET A 376 -10.58 0.69 -12.43
N LEU A 377 -11.37 1.28 -13.32
CA LEU A 377 -12.53 0.65 -13.98
C LEU A 377 -12.44 0.73 -15.51
N HIS A 378 -11.23 0.67 -16.07
CA HIS A 378 -11.09 0.70 -17.53
C HIS A 378 -11.72 -0.57 -18.12
N PRO A 379 -12.40 -0.51 -19.27
CA PRO A 379 -13.07 -1.67 -19.85
C PRO A 379 -12.10 -2.85 -20.02
N GLY A 380 -12.43 -3.99 -19.42
CA GLY A 380 -11.59 -5.20 -19.43
C GLY A 380 -10.47 -5.22 -18.39
N LEU A 381 -10.23 -4.12 -17.67
CA LEU A 381 -9.17 -3.97 -16.67
C LEU A 381 -9.71 -3.32 -15.39
N VAL A 382 -10.19 -4.18 -14.48
CA VAL A 382 -10.66 -3.78 -13.15
C VAL A 382 -9.59 -4.15 -12.13
N ASN A 383 -9.00 -3.16 -11.48
CA ASN A 383 -7.93 -3.38 -10.50
C ASN A 383 -7.96 -2.34 -9.38
N LEU A 384 -7.21 -2.60 -8.31
CA LEU A 384 -6.98 -1.63 -7.24
C LEU A 384 -6.21 -0.43 -7.77
N HIS A 385 -6.48 0.76 -7.24
CA HIS A 385 -5.77 1.97 -7.63
C HIS A 385 -5.81 3.06 -6.56
N ASP A 386 -4.73 3.84 -6.51
CA ASP A 386 -4.48 4.91 -5.54
C ASP A 386 -3.98 6.14 -6.27
N TRP A 387 -4.44 7.32 -5.84
CA TRP A 387 -4.09 8.61 -6.43
C TRP A 387 -4.29 9.72 -5.38
N CYS A 388 -4.13 10.98 -5.77
CA CYS A 388 -4.36 12.10 -4.86
C CYS A 388 -5.18 13.23 -5.49
N GLU A 389 -5.55 14.17 -4.64
CA GLU A 389 -6.01 15.49 -5.06
C GLU A 389 -5.09 16.55 -4.46
N VAL A 390 -4.84 17.60 -5.24
CA VAL A 390 -4.13 18.80 -4.83
C VAL A 390 -5.15 19.92 -4.68
N TYR A 391 -5.13 20.61 -3.53
CA TYR A 391 -5.98 21.76 -3.31
C TYR A 391 -5.28 23.02 -3.79
N TYR A 392 -5.96 23.81 -4.63
CA TYR A 392 -5.51 25.14 -5.03
C TYR A 392 -6.55 26.17 -4.60
N GLU A 393 -6.12 27.20 -3.86
CA GLU A 393 -7.04 28.23 -3.33
C GLU A 393 -7.77 28.94 -4.48
N GLY A 394 -9.09 29.08 -4.35
CA GLY A 394 -9.94 29.65 -5.40
C GLY A 394 -10.34 28.70 -6.52
N ILE A 395 -9.70 27.52 -6.63
CA ILE A 395 -10.08 26.46 -7.59
C ILE A 395 -10.76 25.30 -6.86
N GLY A 396 -10.18 24.84 -5.75
CA GLY A 396 -10.62 23.67 -5.01
C GLY A 396 -9.70 22.47 -5.20
N TRP A 397 -10.24 21.27 -5.01
CA TRP A 397 -9.52 20.01 -5.18
C TRP A 397 -9.42 19.63 -6.66
N VAL A 398 -8.20 19.48 -7.14
CA VAL A 398 -7.84 19.07 -8.50
C VAL A 398 -7.22 17.68 -8.44
N PRO A 399 -7.70 16.69 -9.22
CA PRO A 399 -7.16 15.34 -9.19
C PRO A 399 -5.77 15.27 -9.84
N LEU A 400 -4.94 14.35 -9.34
CA LEU A 400 -3.60 14.08 -9.86
C LEU A 400 -3.25 12.59 -9.65
N ASP A 401 -2.77 11.93 -10.70
CA ASP A 401 -2.48 10.49 -10.72
C ASP A 401 -1.16 10.18 -11.43
N GLN A 402 -0.08 10.02 -10.66
CA GLN A 402 1.28 9.80 -11.18
C GLN A 402 1.43 8.45 -11.87
N SER A 403 0.60 7.48 -11.49
CA SER A 403 0.71 6.07 -11.86
C SER A 403 0.41 5.80 -13.33
N PHE A 404 -0.30 6.72 -13.98
CA PHE A 404 -0.61 6.62 -15.41
C PHE A 404 0.42 7.33 -16.29
N GLU A 405 1.48 7.89 -15.70
CA GLU A 405 2.60 8.52 -16.40
C GLU A 405 2.17 9.67 -17.34
N MET A 406 3.15 10.32 -17.98
CA MET A 406 2.88 11.20 -19.12
C MET A 406 2.40 10.41 -20.33
N GLN A 407 1.29 10.83 -20.93
CA GLN A 407 0.77 10.18 -22.13
C GLN A 407 1.71 10.42 -23.32
N LYS A 408 1.90 9.40 -24.17
CA LYS A 408 2.76 9.46 -25.36
C LYS A 408 2.07 10.24 -26.50
N SER A 409 1.93 11.56 -26.31
CA SER A 409 1.31 12.49 -27.26
C SER A 409 2.15 13.76 -27.44
N ASP A 410 2.06 14.36 -28.63
CA ASP A 410 2.61 15.70 -28.92
C ASP A 410 1.67 16.82 -28.42
N ASP A 411 0.37 16.53 -28.27
CA ASP A 411 -0.59 17.44 -27.66
C ASP A 411 -0.31 17.55 -26.16
N GLN A 412 0.01 18.75 -25.69
CA GLN A 412 0.42 19.00 -24.30
C GLN A 412 -0.71 18.75 -23.30
N TYR A 413 -1.97 18.96 -23.68
CA TYR A 413 -3.10 18.68 -22.79
C TYR A 413 -3.31 17.18 -22.59
N VAL A 414 -3.09 16.40 -23.66
CA VAL A 414 -3.15 14.93 -23.59
C VAL A 414 -1.94 14.40 -22.84
N ARG A 415 -0.73 14.85 -23.19
CA ARG A 415 0.54 14.44 -22.57
C ARG A 415 0.52 14.62 -21.05
N HIS A 416 -0.03 15.74 -20.59
CA HIS A 416 -0.05 16.13 -19.18
C HIS A 416 -1.39 15.87 -18.48
N PHE A 417 -2.29 15.10 -19.10
CA PHE A 417 -3.65 14.88 -18.62
C PHE A 417 -3.74 14.56 -17.13
N TYR A 418 -2.95 13.60 -16.62
CA TYR A 418 -3.03 13.14 -15.24
C TYR A 418 -2.34 14.05 -14.20
N LYS A 419 -1.77 15.19 -14.62
CA LYS A 419 -1.25 16.20 -13.68
C LYS A 419 -2.37 17.03 -13.04
N THR A 420 -3.45 17.23 -13.79
CA THR A 420 -4.58 18.11 -13.39
C THR A 420 -5.92 17.56 -13.88
N GLY A 421 -6.00 16.26 -14.13
CA GLY A 421 -7.15 15.60 -14.73
C GLY A 421 -7.26 14.15 -14.32
N ILE A 422 -8.47 13.62 -14.44
CA ILE A 422 -8.78 12.21 -14.19
C ILE A 422 -9.94 11.79 -15.09
N ASP A 423 -9.89 10.54 -15.54
CA ASP A 423 -10.97 9.95 -16.33
C ASP A 423 -12.15 9.49 -15.45
N ALA A 424 -13.22 9.01 -16.08
CA ALA A 424 -14.40 8.49 -15.41
C ALA A 424 -14.25 7.03 -14.96
N HIS A 425 -13.14 6.37 -15.24
CA HIS A 425 -12.89 4.96 -14.94
C HIS A 425 -12.30 4.78 -13.54
N ARG A 426 -12.99 5.33 -12.53
CA ARG A 426 -12.58 5.29 -11.12
C ARG A 426 -13.75 4.96 -10.21
N LEU A 427 -13.50 4.12 -9.20
CA LEU A 427 -14.34 3.96 -8.02
C LEU A 427 -13.61 4.55 -6.82
N ILE A 428 -14.20 5.57 -6.19
CA ILE A 428 -13.67 6.20 -4.97
C ILE A 428 -14.25 5.46 -3.76
N VAL A 429 -13.41 4.69 -3.07
CA VAL A 429 -13.78 4.00 -1.82
C VAL A 429 -13.30 4.81 -0.61
N ASN A 430 -12.07 5.33 -0.70
CA ASN A 430 -11.43 6.08 0.37
C ASN A 430 -11.06 7.49 -0.10
N ASP A 431 -11.24 8.46 0.79
CA ASP A 431 -10.85 9.87 0.61
C ASP A 431 -9.76 10.29 1.61
N ASP A 432 -9.11 9.30 2.25
CA ASP A 432 -7.91 9.45 3.07
C ASP A 432 -7.25 8.07 3.31
N PHE A 433 -6.01 8.06 3.81
CA PHE A 433 -5.28 6.84 4.18
C PHE A 433 -5.22 6.62 5.70
N SER A 434 -4.99 5.36 6.11
CA SER A 434 -4.78 4.95 7.50
C SER A 434 -5.83 5.43 8.50
N ARG A 435 -7.10 5.16 8.17
CA ARG A 435 -8.24 5.48 9.04
C ARG A 435 -8.87 4.24 9.67
N GLU A 436 -9.53 4.48 10.79
CA GLU A 436 -10.27 3.48 11.52
C GLU A 436 -11.57 3.13 10.77
N PHE A 437 -12.01 1.88 10.88
CA PHE A 437 -13.31 1.47 10.37
C PHE A 437 -14.45 1.83 11.30
N TYR A 438 -15.65 1.75 10.74
CA TYR A 438 -16.88 1.67 11.49
C TYR A 438 -17.73 0.47 11.05
N PRO A 439 -18.06 -0.46 11.96
CA PRO A 439 -17.52 -0.61 13.32
C PRO A 439 -15.99 -0.80 13.31
N LYS A 440 -15.35 -0.43 14.41
CA LYS A 440 -13.90 -0.60 14.57
C LYS A 440 -13.54 -2.10 14.63
N LYS A 441 -12.42 -2.47 14.03
CA LYS A 441 -11.84 -3.82 14.16
C LYS A 441 -11.24 -4.03 15.55
N ASN A 442 -11.32 -5.26 16.04
CA ASN A 442 -10.72 -5.64 17.32
C ASN A 442 -9.25 -6.05 17.15
N TRP A 443 -8.90 -6.57 15.97
CA TRP A 443 -7.56 -7.01 15.65
C TRP A 443 -6.84 -6.03 14.70
N PRO A 444 -5.50 -6.00 14.70
CA PRO A 444 -4.73 -5.22 13.75
C PRO A 444 -5.16 -5.45 12.31
N ARG A 445 -5.17 -4.38 11.53
CA ARG A 445 -5.63 -4.37 10.14
C ARG A 445 -4.73 -5.25 9.24
N SER A 446 -5.35 -5.90 8.25
CA SER A 446 -4.60 -6.55 7.17
C SER A 446 -3.98 -5.52 6.24
N GLU A 447 -4.72 -4.48 5.90
CA GLU A 447 -4.27 -3.36 5.08
C GLU A 447 -4.57 -2.03 5.78
N PRO A 448 -3.62 -1.55 6.63
CA PRO A 448 -3.81 -0.35 7.42
C PRO A 448 -3.65 0.94 6.62
N VAL A 449 -3.34 0.92 5.34
CA VAL A 449 -3.09 2.15 4.56
C VAL A 449 -4.24 2.49 3.65
N ASP A 450 -4.56 1.67 2.65
CA ASP A 450 -5.41 2.08 1.52
C ASP A 450 -6.79 1.40 1.43
N PHE A 451 -7.07 0.35 2.20
CA PHE A 451 -8.33 -0.41 2.22
C PHE A 451 -9.10 -0.51 0.89
N GLN A 452 -8.69 -1.41 -0.01
CA GLN A 452 -9.42 -1.64 -1.27
C GLN A 452 -10.00 -3.06 -1.39
N ARG A 453 -9.37 -4.06 -0.77
CA ARG A 453 -9.74 -5.49 -0.90
C ARG A 453 -10.77 -5.97 0.12
N GLY A 454 -11.05 -5.20 1.15
CA GLY A 454 -11.81 -5.69 2.29
C GLY A 454 -10.92 -6.32 3.38
N GLU A 455 -11.51 -6.59 4.54
CA GLU A 455 -10.84 -7.24 5.66
C GLU A 455 -11.79 -8.12 6.46
N LEU A 456 -11.23 -9.15 7.11
CA LEU A 456 -11.98 -10.09 7.91
C LEU A 456 -11.31 -10.27 9.27
N GLU A 457 -12.12 -10.55 10.28
CA GLU A 457 -11.65 -11.01 11.58
C GLU A 457 -12.68 -11.94 12.22
N TRP A 458 -12.27 -12.65 13.26
CA TRP A 458 -13.16 -13.39 14.14
C TRP A 458 -12.67 -13.23 15.59
N ASN A 459 -13.31 -13.90 16.55
CA ASN A 459 -12.94 -13.76 17.95
C ASN A 459 -11.48 -14.19 18.24
N GLY A 460 -10.94 -15.15 17.49
CA GLY A 460 -9.57 -15.63 17.66
C GLY A 460 -8.48 -14.89 16.89
N GLY A 461 -8.80 -13.90 16.04
CA GLY A 461 -7.77 -13.15 15.34
C GLY A 461 -8.20 -12.42 14.07
N ASN A 462 -7.25 -11.67 13.51
CA ASN A 462 -7.31 -11.16 12.14
C ASN A 462 -7.22 -12.31 11.13
N LEU A 463 -7.89 -12.18 9.98
CA LEU A 463 -7.79 -13.10 8.85
C LEU A 463 -7.06 -12.38 7.70
N TYR A 464 -5.87 -12.87 7.37
CA TYR A 464 -5.00 -12.22 6.39
C TYR A 464 -5.37 -12.65 4.96
N PHE A 465 -4.81 -11.97 3.96
CA PHE A 465 -5.10 -12.23 2.53
C PHE A 465 -4.80 -13.66 2.08
N SER A 466 -4.02 -14.43 2.85
CA SER A 466 -3.81 -15.86 2.61
C SER A 466 -5.05 -16.71 2.88
N ASP A 467 -5.97 -16.23 3.70
CA ASP A 467 -7.06 -17.04 4.29
C ASP A 467 -8.34 -16.90 3.47
N TRP A 468 -8.39 -15.93 2.56
CA TRP A 468 -9.55 -15.61 1.76
C TRP A 468 -9.18 -15.08 0.37
N SER A 469 -10.17 -14.97 -0.50
CA SER A 469 -10.03 -14.38 -1.84
C SER A 469 -11.14 -13.37 -2.09
N TYR A 470 -10.96 -12.49 -3.07
CA TYR A 470 -12.00 -11.56 -3.49
C TYR A 470 -12.16 -11.51 -5.00
N LYS A 471 -13.30 -10.98 -5.43
CA LYS A 471 -13.59 -10.70 -6.84
C LYS A 471 -14.50 -9.49 -6.96
N MET A 472 -14.06 -8.50 -7.74
CA MET A 472 -14.89 -7.40 -8.22
C MET A 472 -15.36 -7.71 -9.65
N LYS A 473 -16.68 -7.69 -9.87
CA LYS A 473 -17.25 -7.63 -11.21
C LYS A 473 -17.93 -6.29 -11.41
N VAL A 474 -17.75 -5.70 -12.59
CA VAL A 474 -18.29 -4.40 -12.95
C VAL A 474 -19.06 -4.55 -14.25
N SER A 475 -20.26 -3.97 -14.31
CA SER A 475 -21.03 -3.78 -15.53
C SER A 475 -21.23 -2.29 -15.75
N TYR A 476 -21.12 -1.87 -17.01
CA TYR A 476 -21.26 -0.47 -17.42
C TYR A 476 -22.63 -0.30 -18.08
N GLU A 477 -23.45 0.63 -17.57
CA GLU A 477 -24.83 0.87 -18.03
C GLU A 477 -25.01 2.14 -18.86
#